data_AF-A0A1V6F304-F1
#
_entry.id   AF-A0A1V6F304-F1
#
_cell.length_a   1.000
_cell.length_b   1.000
_cell.length_c   1.000
_cell.angle_alpha   90.00
_cell.angle_beta   90.00
_cell.angle_gamma   90.00
#
_symmetry.space_group_name_H-M   'P 1'
#
loop_
_entity.id
_entity.type
_entity.pdbx_description
1 polymer ?
#
loop_
_entity_poly.entity_id
_entity_poly.type
_entity_poly.pdbx_seq_one_letter_code
_entity_poly.pdbx_strand_id
1 'polypeptide(L)'
;MLNCATFDDSIGVNGWPIEEHAAGTVVFRWPHDPTGRGYNQLPYRMLLPQGVDNLLVAGRCASMTHLGQSAARVSGACFVMGQAAGTAAALAQQAGMRVRDLDVSVLQVRLEAGGAWLG
;
A
#
# COMPACT_ATOMS: atom_id res chain seq x y z
N MET A 1 -4.36 3.00 -8.64
CA MET A 1 -5.19 2.10 -7.83
C MET A 1 -6.60 1.85 -8.38
N LEU A 2 -7.19 2.67 -9.27
CA LEU A 2 -8.60 2.48 -9.65
C LEU A 2 -8.87 1.30 -10.62
N ASN A 3 -7.85 0.83 -11.33
CA ASN A 3 -7.95 -0.20 -12.37
C ASN A 3 -6.96 -1.37 -12.15
N CYS A 4 -6.73 -1.81 -10.90
CA CYS A 4 -5.80 -2.91 -10.61
C CYS A 4 -4.38 -2.70 -11.19
N ALA A 5 -3.85 -1.48 -11.08
CA ALA A 5 -2.52 -1.17 -11.59
C ALA A 5 -1.44 -2.05 -10.93
N THR A 6 -0.43 -2.45 -11.71
CA THR A 6 0.74 -3.17 -11.23
C THR A 6 1.87 -2.22 -10.86
N PHE A 7 2.62 -2.57 -9.84
CA PHE A 7 3.73 -1.79 -9.32
C PHE A 7 4.90 -2.72 -8.96
N ASP A 8 6.07 -2.43 -9.50
CA ASP A 8 7.30 -3.18 -9.21
C ASP A 8 7.70 -3.06 -7.73
N ASP A 9 7.27 -1.97 -7.08
CA ASP A 9 7.48 -1.71 -5.65
C ASP A 9 6.28 -2.11 -4.77
N SER A 10 5.47 -3.09 -5.19
CA SER A 10 4.33 -3.59 -4.39
C SER A 10 4.80 -4.12 -3.02
N ILE A 11 4.15 -3.68 -1.95
CA ILE A 11 4.33 -4.16 -0.57
C ILE A 11 3.14 -4.99 -0.09
N GLY A 12 2.18 -5.25 -0.97
CA GLY A 12 1.02 -6.08 -0.71
C GLY A 12 -0.19 -5.62 -1.51
N VAL A 13 -1.33 -6.24 -1.26
CA VAL A 13 -2.55 -6.02 -2.04
C VAL A 13 -3.73 -5.62 -1.19
N ASN A 14 -4.71 -5.00 -1.83
CA ASN A 14 -6.03 -4.76 -1.28
C ASN A 14 -7.11 -5.26 -2.24
N GLY A 15 -7.86 -6.27 -1.81
CA GLY A 15 -9.01 -6.82 -2.55
C GLY A 15 -10.35 -6.15 -2.23
N TRP A 16 -10.36 -5.10 -1.39
CA TRP A 16 -11.60 -4.44 -1.00
C TRP A 16 -12.16 -3.54 -2.12
N PRO A 17 -13.48 -3.55 -2.37
CA PRO A 17 -14.12 -2.62 -3.30
C PRO A 17 -13.95 -1.16 -2.89
N ILE A 18 -14.14 -0.25 -3.82
CA ILE A 18 -14.21 1.18 -3.53
C ILE A 18 -15.56 1.46 -2.87
N GLU A 19 -15.52 1.88 -1.61
CA GLU A 19 -16.70 2.33 -0.86
C GLU A 19 -16.80 3.86 -0.92
N GLU A 20 -17.56 4.35 -1.89
CA GLU A 20 -17.75 5.78 -2.13
C GLU A 20 -18.94 6.29 -1.33
N HIS A 21 -18.69 7.18 -0.36
CA HIS A 21 -19.73 7.87 0.39
C HIS A 21 -20.19 9.10 -0.39
N ALA A 22 -21.25 8.93 -1.19
CA ALA A 22 -21.91 10.03 -1.90
C ALA A 22 -23.03 10.63 -1.03
N ALA A 23 -23.49 11.84 -1.36
CA ALA A 23 -24.55 12.49 -0.60
C ALA A 23 -25.83 11.62 -0.57
N GLY A 24 -26.18 11.11 0.62
CA GLY A 24 -27.38 10.30 0.85
C GLY A 24 -27.28 8.82 0.48
N THR A 25 -26.14 8.32 -0.02
CA THR A 25 -25.97 6.89 -0.37
C THR A 25 -24.52 6.43 -0.27
N VAL A 26 -24.32 5.11 -0.16
CA VAL A 26 -23.01 4.47 -0.32
C VAL A 26 -23.02 3.72 -1.64
N VAL A 27 -22.01 3.97 -2.48
CA VAL A 27 -21.81 3.26 -3.74
C VAL A 27 -20.61 2.34 -3.62
N PHE A 28 -20.84 1.04 -3.74
CA PHE A 28 -19.78 0.05 -3.84
C PHE A 28 -19.40 -0.14 -5.31
N ARG A 29 -18.14 0.13 -5.65
CA ARG A 29 -17.60 -0.15 -6.99
C ARG A 29 -16.50 -1.17 -6.86
N TRP A 30 -16.64 -2.30 -7.53
CA TRP A 30 -15.51 -3.18 -7.76
C TRP A 30 -14.57 -2.56 -8.79
N PRO A 31 -13.25 -2.62 -8.59
CA PRO A 31 -12.30 -2.25 -9.62
C PRO A 31 -12.63 -3.00 -10.91
N HIS A 32 -12.89 -2.27 -11.99
CA HIS A 32 -13.19 -2.89 -13.27
C HIS A 32 -11.88 -3.36 -13.92
N ASP A 33 -11.61 -4.65 -13.82
CA ASP A 33 -10.43 -5.28 -14.41
C ASP A 33 -10.83 -6.29 -15.50
N PRO A 34 -10.51 -6.03 -16.78
CA PRO A 34 -10.74 -6.98 -17.86
C PRO A 34 -10.04 -8.34 -17.65
N THR A 35 -8.99 -8.37 -16.82
CA THR A 35 -8.21 -9.57 -16.51
C THR A 35 -8.76 -10.37 -15.33
N GLY A 36 -9.77 -9.85 -14.61
CA GLY A 36 -10.43 -10.56 -13.51
C GLY A 36 -9.63 -10.65 -12.20
N ARG A 37 -8.52 -9.91 -12.08
CA ARG A 37 -7.57 -9.99 -10.96
C ARG A 37 -8.18 -9.61 -9.60
N GLY A 38 -9.04 -8.59 -9.57
CA GLY A 38 -9.88 -8.29 -8.39
C GLY A 38 -9.16 -7.69 -7.17
N TYR A 39 -7.89 -7.29 -7.27
CA TYR A 39 -7.14 -6.61 -6.20
C TYR A 39 -6.28 -5.46 -6.73
N ASN A 40 -5.93 -4.55 -5.82
CA ASN A 40 -5.05 -3.42 -6.09
C ASN A 40 -3.74 -3.57 -5.33
N GLN A 41 -2.61 -3.47 -6.02
CA GLN A 41 -1.31 -3.42 -5.36
C GLN A 41 -1.12 -2.09 -4.62
N LEU A 42 -0.43 -2.17 -3.49
CA LEU A 42 -0.05 -1.07 -2.61
C LEU A 42 1.45 -0.81 -2.84
N PRO A 43 1.85 0.25 -3.57
CA PRO A 43 3.27 0.49 -3.84
C PRO A 43 3.97 1.13 -2.64
N TYR A 44 5.20 0.72 -2.33
CA TYR A 44 6.00 1.22 -1.19
C TYR A 44 6.04 2.75 -1.14
N ARG A 45 6.19 3.40 -2.29
CA ARG A 45 6.23 4.86 -2.41
C ARG A 45 5.03 5.59 -1.79
N MET A 46 3.88 4.91 -1.62
CA MET A 46 2.70 5.50 -0.97
C MET A 46 2.92 5.80 0.53
N LEU A 47 3.90 5.13 1.14
CA LEU A 47 4.29 5.32 2.54
C LEU A 47 5.27 6.47 2.74
N LEU A 48 5.88 6.98 1.66
CA LEU A 48 6.95 7.97 1.70
C LEU A 48 6.38 9.39 1.52
N PRO A 49 6.37 10.24 2.56
CA PRO A 49 6.02 11.65 2.41
C PRO A 49 7.11 12.40 1.64
N GLN A 50 6.70 13.42 0.88
CA GLN A 50 7.64 14.29 0.17
C GLN A 50 8.34 15.25 1.15
N GLY A 51 9.65 15.44 0.99
CA GLY A 51 10.43 16.42 1.76
C GLY A 51 10.87 15.97 3.16
N VAL A 52 10.52 14.76 3.60
CA VAL A 52 10.95 14.18 4.89
C VAL A 52 11.54 12.79 4.66
N ASP A 53 12.70 12.52 5.24
CA ASP A 53 13.53 11.35 4.88
C ASP A 53 13.50 10.22 5.93
N ASN A 54 12.97 10.51 7.12
CA ASN A 54 12.94 9.62 8.28
C ASN A 54 11.51 9.35 8.79
N LEU A 55 10.51 9.54 7.93
CA LEU A 55 9.11 9.38 8.26
C LEU A 55 8.44 8.41 7.29
N LEU A 56 7.71 7.43 7.81
CA LEU A 56 6.83 6.55 7.05
C LEU A 56 5.40 6.76 7.53
N VAL A 57 4.46 6.78 6.58
CA VAL A 57 3.05 7.06 6.86
C VAL A 57 2.21 5.88 6.37
N ALA A 58 1.58 5.16 7.29
CA ALA A 58 0.79 3.96 6.99
C ALA A 58 -0.69 4.13 7.38
N GLY A 59 -1.57 3.43 6.68
CA GLY A 59 -3.01 3.46 6.95
C GLY A 59 -3.70 4.70 6.38
N ARG A 60 -4.60 5.31 7.16
CA ARG A 60 -5.48 6.41 6.71
C ARG A 60 -4.73 7.65 6.21
N CYS A 61 -3.52 7.88 6.71
CA CYS A 61 -2.70 9.04 6.35
C CYS A 61 -1.79 8.79 5.15
N ALA A 62 -1.70 7.56 4.63
CA ALA A 62 -0.86 7.23 3.49
C ALA A 62 -1.36 7.90 2.19
N SER A 63 -0.43 8.27 1.31
CA SER A 63 -0.73 9.06 0.11
C SER A 63 -1.58 8.26 -0.88
N MET A 64 -2.78 8.75 -1.18
CA MET A 64 -3.72 8.11 -2.10
C MET A 64 -4.67 9.14 -2.73
N THR A 65 -5.19 8.83 -3.92
CA THR A 65 -6.33 9.56 -4.48
C THR A 65 -7.57 9.45 -3.59
N HIS A 66 -8.51 10.39 -3.69
CA HIS A 66 -9.76 10.38 -2.90
C HIS A 66 -10.52 9.04 -3.00
N LEU A 67 -10.63 8.48 -4.21
CA LEU A 67 -11.26 7.16 -4.42
C LEU A 67 -10.38 6.00 -3.92
N GLY A 68 -9.06 6.14 -3.97
CA GLY A 68 -8.12 5.17 -3.38
C GLY A 68 -8.24 5.08 -1.86
N GLN A 69 -8.41 6.23 -1.19
CA GLN A 69 -8.73 6.27 0.24
C GLN A 69 -10.03 5.51 0.54
N SER A 70 -11.04 5.61 -0.32
CA SER A 70 -12.29 4.87 -0.13
C SER A 70 -12.11 3.34 -0.11
N ALA A 71 -11.09 2.77 -0.76
CA ALA A 71 -10.83 1.32 -0.78
C ALA A 71 -9.75 0.87 0.22
N ALA A 72 -8.69 1.65 0.43
CA ALA A 72 -7.49 1.21 1.16
C ALA A 72 -7.46 1.59 2.65
N ARG A 73 -8.55 2.21 3.17
CA ARG A 73 -8.73 2.47 4.62
C ARG A 73 -9.25 1.24 5.40
N VAL A 74 -9.52 0.13 4.72
CA VAL A 74 -9.99 -1.10 5.36
C VAL A 74 -8.84 -1.77 6.12
N SER A 75 -9.16 -2.47 7.21
CA SER A 75 -8.19 -3.03 8.15
C SER A 75 -7.09 -3.85 7.48
N GLY A 76 -7.41 -4.61 6.41
CA GLY A 76 -6.44 -5.41 5.66
C GLY A 76 -5.29 -4.59 5.08
N ALA A 77 -5.59 -3.56 4.29
CA ALA A 77 -4.57 -2.68 3.71
C ALA A 77 -3.78 -1.92 4.80
N CYS A 78 -4.42 -1.56 5.91
CA CYS A 78 -3.74 -0.95 7.05
C CYS A 78 -2.71 -1.89 7.69
N PHE A 79 -3.01 -3.18 7.86
CA PHE A 79 -2.05 -4.16 8.37
C PHE A 79 -0.86 -4.35 7.44
N VAL A 80 -1.12 -4.48 6.13
CA VAL A 80 -0.07 -4.58 5.10
C VAL A 80 0.87 -3.38 5.16
N MET A 81 0.31 -2.16 5.13
CA MET A 81 1.10 -0.93 5.20
C MET A 81 1.89 -0.83 6.51
N GLY A 82 1.30 -1.23 7.64
CA GLY A 82 1.97 -1.21 8.94
C GLY A 82 3.16 -2.17 9.00
N GLN A 83 2.99 -3.40 8.52
CA GLN A 83 4.06 -4.40 8.46
C GLN A 83 5.18 -3.92 7.53
N ALA A 84 4.84 -3.41 6.35
CA ALA A 84 5.81 -2.88 5.40
C ALA A 84 6.59 -1.68 5.97
N ALA A 85 5.89 -0.73 6.59
CA ALA A 85 6.52 0.43 7.20
C ALA A 85 7.50 0.05 8.33
N GLY A 86 7.07 -0.80 9.26
CA GLY A 86 7.93 -1.26 10.35
C GLY A 86 9.14 -2.07 9.87
N THR A 87 8.93 -2.95 8.89
CA THR A 87 10.02 -3.75 8.30
C THR A 87 11.03 -2.86 7.57
N ALA A 88 10.54 -1.90 6.76
CA ALA A 88 11.40 -0.97 6.05
C ALA A 88 12.22 -0.08 6.99
N ALA A 89 11.61 0.40 8.08
CA ALA A 89 12.30 1.18 9.09
C ALA A 89 13.43 0.37 9.76
N ALA A 90 13.17 -0.90 10.10
CA ALA A 90 14.18 -1.77 10.69
C ALA A 90 15.35 -2.05 9.73
N LEU A 91 15.05 -2.36 8.45
CA LEU A 91 16.07 -2.60 7.42
C LEU A 91 16.92 -1.35 7.16
N ALA A 92 16.28 -0.19 6.98
CA ALA A 92 16.97 1.06 6.74
C ALA A 92 17.88 1.44 7.92
N GLN A 93 17.41 1.26 9.15
CA GLN A 93 18.20 1.51 10.37
C GLN A 93 19.41 0.57 10.46
N GLN A 94 19.24 -0.71 10.15
CA GLN A 94 20.35 -1.70 10.17
C GLN A 94 21.41 -1.39 9.11
N ALA A 95 21.00 -0.92 7.94
CA ALA A 95 21.90 -0.60 6.85
C ALA A 95 22.44 0.85 6.90
N GLY A 96 22.04 1.65 7.90
CA GLY A 96 22.48 3.04 8.06
C GLY A 96 22.03 3.97 6.92
N MET A 97 20.88 3.68 6.31
CA MET A 97 20.34 4.43 5.16
C MET A 97 18.98 5.04 5.46
N ARG A 98 18.51 5.93 4.59
CA ARG A 98 17.16 6.51 4.70
C ARG A 98 16.15 5.51 4.17
N VAL A 99 14.94 5.54 4.71
CA VAL A 99 13.85 4.63 4.27
C VAL A 99 13.52 4.79 2.79
N ARG A 100 13.74 5.98 2.22
CA ARG A 100 13.55 6.25 0.78
C ARG A 100 14.64 5.69 -0.13
N ASP A 101 15.81 5.39 0.42
CA ASP A 101 16.95 4.85 -0.32
C ASP A 101 16.97 3.31 -0.25
N LEU A 102 16.00 2.71 0.47
CA LEU A 102 15.88 1.27 0.63
C LEU A 102 15.55 0.61 -0.71
N ASP A 103 16.32 -0.42 -1.06
CA ASP A 103 15.96 -1.32 -2.15
C ASP A 103 14.70 -2.11 -1.77
N VAL A 104 13.61 -1.82 -2.50
CA VAL A 104 12.30 -2.42 -2.22
C VAL A 104 12.33 -3.93 -2.42
N SER A 105 13.21 -4.48 -3.26
CA SER A 105 13.31 -5.93 -3.44
C SER A 105 13.71 -6.65 -2.14
N VAL A 106 14.58 -6.04 -1.34
CA VAL A 106 14.99 -6.56 -0.02
C VAL A 106 13.81 -6.52 0.96
N LEU A 107 13.02 -5.45 0.91
CA LEU A 107 11.79 -5.34 1.69
C LEU A 107 10.78 -6.41 1.30
N GLN A 108 10.57 -6.63 -0.01
CA GLN A 108 9.63 -7.61 -0.55
C GLN A 108 9.98 -9.03 -0.10
N VAL A 109 11.25 -9.44 -0.23
CA VAL A 109 11.74 -10.74 0.28
C VAL A 109 11.43 -10.89 1.76
N ARG A 110 11.63 -9.85 2.57
CA ARG A 110 11.36 -9.91 4.01
C ARG A 110 9.87 -10.00 4.34
N LEU A 111 9.02 -9.34 3.55
CA LEU A 111 7.57 -9.38 3.68
C LEU A 111 7.01 -10.74 3.28
N GLU A 112 7.45 -11.32 2.17
CA GLU A 112 7.05 -12.65 1.72
C GLU A 112 7.49 -13.74 2.69
N ALA A 113 8.71 -13.65 3.24
CA ALA A 113 9.17 -14.54 4.31
C ALA A 113 8.30 -14.43 5.58
N GLY A 114 7.61 -13.29 5.78
CA GLY A 114 6.61 -13.07 6.82
C GLY A 114 5.19 -13.49 6.43
N GLY A 115 4.99 -14.08 5.25
CA GLY A 115 3.69 -14.54 4.75
C GLY A 115 2.86 -13.47 4.01
N ALA A 116 3.41 -12.29 3.74
CA ALA A 116 2.72 -11.28 2.94
C ALA A 116 2.64 -11.72 1.47
N TRP A 117 1.50 -11.47 0.83
CA TRP A 117 1.33 -11.69 -0.62
C TRP A 117 1.34 -10.36 -1.35
N LEU A 118 2.23 -10.23 -2.35
CA LEU A 118 2.55 -8.97 -3.02
C LEU A 118 1.80 -8.75 -4.35
N GLY A 119 1.03 -9.75 -4.79
CA GLY A 119 0.24 -9.73 -6.00
C GLY A 119 0.86 -10.49 -7.16
#